data_AF-A0A921N230-F1
#
_entry.id   AF-A0A921N230-F1
#
_cell.length_a   1.000
_cell.length_b   1.000
_cell.length_c   1.000
_cell.angle_alpha   90.00
_cell.angle_beta   90.00
_cell.angle_gamma   90.00
#
_symmetry.space_group_name_H-M   'P 1'
#
loop_
_entity.id
_entity.type
_entity.pdbx_description
1 polymer ?
#
loop_
_entity_poly.entity_id
_entity_poly.type
_entity_poly.pdbx_seq_one_letter_code
_entity_poly.pdbx_strand_id
1 'polypeptide(L)'
;MNIMSEYIREQKRYSKEQLKNIFKLNDEEFKDLVKKLKAYGVLKMVNSTPTQKNLTDLTDEDIEIADVDINDEYYYVFTFVGVLTVGNIVIKCFPKYLLTKKNPLEEMKQVLKVLNKYNSKEQIINLFNGDEEQRAFNLLSIILYLINDYNENGVYINQQDIIETNGEGEILWDNTINETFAIISNNRPFYIELQTTNTVSDDMDYFTRLHRCIVTECCNKLKQGGLLEIFEIEDINISEECIYDFGDIDYILYRLQRELNVQFVTRKQRLLKTL
;
A
#
# COMPACT_ATOMS: atom_id res chain seq x y z
N MET A 1 18.60 -2.75 4.72
CA MET A 1 18.26 -2.03 5.97
C MET A 1 17.38 -2.96 6.78
N ASN A 2 17.69 -3.26 8.05
CA ASN A 2 16.92 -4.25 8.81
C ASN A 2 15.62 -3.59 9.31
N ILE A 3 14.46 -4.15 8.94
CA ILE A 3 13.16 -3.68 9.43
C ILE A 3 12.94 -4.30 10.82
N MET A 4 12.68 -3.46 11.82
CA MET A 4 12.37 -3.91 13.17
C MET A 4 10.86 -4.08 13.29
N SER A 5 10.39 -5.23 13.76
CA SER A 5 8.97 -5.57 13.78
C SER A 5 8.58 -6.17 15.11
N GLU A 6 7.86 -5.38 15.93
CA GLU A 6 7.64 -5.71 17.34
C GLU A 6 6.17 -5.58 17.74
N TYR A 7 5.76 -6.42 18.70
CA TYR A 7 4.43 -6.41 19.28
C TYR A 7 4.36 -5.49 20.51
N ILE A 8 3.34 -4.65 20.53
CA ILE A 8 3.04 -3.74 21.63
C ILE A 8 1.61 -3.99 22.08
N ARG A 9 1.39 -4.05 23.39
CA ARG A 9 0.05 -4.07 23.97
C ARG A 9 -0.52 -2.66 24.12
N GLU A 10 -1.74 -2.47 23.65
CA GLU A 10 -2.57 -1.29 23.89
C GLU A 10 -2.77 -1.05 25.40
N GLN A 11 -2.83 0.22 25.81
CA GLN A 11 -3.02 0.70 27.19
C GLN A 11 -1.98 0.20 28.22
N LYS A 12 -0.94 -0.52 27.79
CA LYS A 12 0.19 -0.83 28.67
C LYS A 12 1.05 0.41 28.84
N ARG A 13 1.44 0.67 30.09
CA ARG A 13 2.35 1.74 30.49
C ARG A 13 3.79 1.26 30.31
N TYR A 14 4.47 1.78 29.29
CA TYR A 14 5.87 1.48 29.01
C TYR A 14 6.76 2.58 29.55
N SER A 15 7.87 2.22 30.21
CA SER A 15 8.92 3.20 30.49
C SER A 15 9.74 3.50 29.23
N LYS A 16 10.45 4.63 29.24
CA LYS A 16 11.42 4.99 28.19
C LYS A 16 12.39 3.84 27.90
N GLU A 17 13.02 3.31 28.94
CA GLU A 17 13.98 2.20 28.84
C GLU A 17 13.34 0.92 28.27
N GLN A 18 12.07 0.64 28.57
CA GLN A 18 11.38 -0.50 27.97
C GLN A 18 11.20 -0.33 26.46
N LEU A 19 10.74 0.85 26.00
CA LEU A 19 10.56 1.08 24.56
C LEU A 19 11.89 1.15 23.81
N LYS A 20 12.92 1.76 24.40
CA LYS A 20 14.28 1.76 23.83
C LYS A 20 14.81 0.33 23.66
N ASN A 21 14.57 -0.54 24.64
CA ASN A 21 14.99 -1.94 24.56
C ASN A 21 14.17 -2.75 23.54
N ILE A 22 12.85 -2.50 23.43
CA ILE A 22 11.99 -3.18 22.45
C ILE A 22 12.40 -2.80 21.02
N PHE A 23 12.54 -1.49 20.75
CA PHE A 23 12.83 -1.00 19.40
C PHE A 23 14.33 -0.89 19.09
N LYS A 24 15.20 -1.14 20.08
CA LYS A 24 16.66 -1.02 20.00
C LYS A 24 17.12 0.36 19.51
N LEU A 25 16.57 1.42 20.10
CA LEU A 25 16.81 2.81 19.68
C LEU A 25 17.74 3.56 20.64
N ASN A 26 18.50 4.50 20.07
CA ASN A 26 19.20 5.50 20.86
C ASN A 26 18.24 6.61 21.36
N ASP A 27 18.73 7.53 22.19
CA ASP A 27 17.87 8.59 22.74
C ASP A 27 17.33 9.55 21.67
N GLU A 28 18.11 9.89 20.65
CA GLU A 28 17.68 10.80 19.56
C GLU A 28 16.59 10.18 18.68
N GLU A 29 16.81 8.93 18.24
CA GLU A 29 15.84 8.14 17.47
C GLU A 29 14.55 7.91 18.26
N PHE A 30 14.66 7.67 19.57
CA PHE A 30 13.49 7.55 20.43
C PHE A 30 12.71 8.87 20.50
N LYS A 31 13.39 10.03 20.56
CA LYS A 31 12.71 11.34 20.54
C LYS A 31 11.89 11.54 19.28
N ASP A 32 12.50 11.24 18.14
CA ASP A 32 11.85 11.38 16.84
C ASP A 32 10.66 10.43 16.70
N LEU A 33 10.81 9.17 17.16
CA LEU A 33 9.72 8.20 17.18
C LEU A 33 8.54 8.69 18.03
N VAL A 34 8.79 9.12 19.27
CA VAL A 34 7.74 9.61 20.17
C VAL A 34 7.03 10.83 19.57
N LYS A 35 7.78 11.77 18.98
CA LYS A 35 7.21 12.95 18.34
C LYS A 35 6.27 12.56 17.19
N LYS A 36 6.68 11.62 16.33
CA LYS A 36 5.84 11.11 15.24
C LYS A 36 4.60 10.38 15.75
N LEU A 37 4.75 9.50 16.74
CA LEU A 37 3.63 8.75 17.32
C LEU A 37 2.61 9.66 18.03
N LYS A 38 3.07 10.72 18.71
CA LYS A 38 2.17 11.75 19.26
C LYS A 38 1.44 12.51 18.17
N ALA A 39 2.15 12.92 17.10
CA ALA A 39 1.56 13.63 15.98
C ALA A 39 0.48 12.79 15.26
N TYR A 40 0.63 11.46 15.26
CA TYR A 40 -0.39 10.54 14.74
C TYR A 40 -1.54 10.27 15.73
N GLY A 41 -1.47 10.78 16.96
CA GLY A 41 -2.50 10.56 18.00
C GLY A 41 -2.54 9.13 18.55
N VAL A 42 -1.51 8.31 18.29
CA VAL A 42 -1.49 6.88 18.67
C VAL A 42 -0.77 6.63 20.00
N LEU A 43 -0.05 7.64 20.52
CA LEU A 43 0.72 7.56 21.74
C LEU A 43 0.40 8.73 22.68
N LYS A 44 0.11 8.41 23.93
CA LYS A 44 -0.13 9.35 25.02
C LYS A 44 0.97 9.21 26.09
N MET A 45 1.25 10.29 26.81
CA MET A 45 2.16 10.29 27.96
C MET A 45 1.37 10.47 29.24
N VAL A 46 1.77 9.74 30.28
CA VAL A 46 1.19 9.81 31.62
C VAL A 46 2.30 9.82 32.66
N ASN A 47 2.10 10.50 33.78
CA ASN A 47 3.05 10.53 34.89
C ASN A 47 3.48 9.12 35.35
N SER A 48 4.77 8.97 35.63
CA SER A 48 5.39 7.74 36.14
C SER A 48 5.16 7.56 37.64
N THR A 49 3.89 7.60 38.06
CA THR A 49 3.49 7.31 39.43
C THR A 49 3.17 5.81 39.60
N PRO A 50 3.39 5.22 40.79
CA PRO A 50 3.03 3.83 41.06
C PRO A 50 1.51 3.60 40.99
N THR A 51 0.70 4.63 41.22
CA THR A 51 -0.75 4.61 41.01
C THR A 51 -1.08 4.42 39.53
N GLN A 52 -0.47 5.21 38.64
CA GLN A 52 -0.63 5.04 37.20
C GLN A 52 -0.23 3.63 36.75
N LYS A 53 0.94 3.13 37.18
CA LYS A 53 1.45 1.80 36.76
C LYS A 53 0.43 0.65 36.94
N ASN A 54 -0.40 0.71 37.98
CA ASN A 54 -1.35 -0.36 38.32
C ASN A 54 -2.74 -0.20 37.68
N LEU A 55 -3.03 0.94 37.06
CA LEU A 55 -4.30 1.14 36.37
C LEU A 55 -4.37 0.25 35.11
N THR A 56 -5.55 -0.29 34.82
CA THR A 56 -5.81 -1.07 33.60
C THR A 56 -6.31 -0.20 32.45
N ASP A 57 -7.07 0.84 32.78
CA ASP A 57 -7.65 1.75 31.82
C ASP A 57 -6.95 3.12 31.88
N LEU A 58 -7.04 3.85 30.77
CA LEU A 58 -6.57 5.22 30.64
C LEU A 58 -7.79 6.15 30.54
N THR A 59 -7.85 7.16 31.41
CA THR A 59 -8.85 8.23 31.37
C THR A 59 -8.26 9.49 30.75
N ASP A 60 -9.10 10.41 30.27
CA ASP A 60 -8.60 11.65 29.66
C ASP A 60 -7.93 12.59 30.69
N GLU A 61 -8.27 12.45 31.97
CA GLU A 61 -7.63 13.17 33.09
C GLU A 61 -6.20 12.69 33.37
N ASP A 62 -5.85 11.47 32.93
CA ASP A 62 -4.52 10.90 33.11
C ASP A 62 -3.49 11.44 32.08
N ILE A 63 -3.97 12.09 31.01
CA ILE A 63 -3.16 12.47 29.86
C ILE A 63 -2.44 13.78 30.13
N GLU A 64 -1.11 13.76 29.99
CA GLU A 64 -0.33 14.97 30.09
C GLU A 64 -0.01 15.56 28.73
N ILE A 65 -0.42 16.83 28.56
CA ILE A 65 -0.02 17.68 27.45
C ILE A 65 1.34 18.28 27.80
N ALA A 66 2.36 17.43 27.78
CA ALA A 66 3.74 17.85 27.94
C ALA A 66 4.45 17.90 26.58
N ASP A 67 5.23 18.96 26.36
CA ASP A 67 6.20 19.03 25.27
C ASP A 67 7.14 17.82 25.31
N VAL A 68 7.76 17.48 24.18
CA VAL A 68 8.61 16.28 24.04
C VAL A 68 9.98 16.48 24.74
N ASP A 69 9.97 17.01 25.96
CA ASP A 69 11.09 16.90 26.88
C ASP A 69 11.03 15.53 27.53
N ILE A 70 11.83 14.63 26.95
CA ILE A 70 11.89 13.21 27.32
C ILE A 70 12.61 13.10 28.66
N ASN A 71 11.82 13.19 29.72
CA ASN A 71 12.23 12.79 31.06
C ASN A 71 11.82 11.34 31.33
N ASP A 72 12.54 10.70 32.25
CA ASP A 72 12.20 9.36 32.77
C ASP A 72 10.95 9.37 33.67
N GLU A 73 10.31 10.52 33.79
CA GLU A 73 9.14 10.79 34.64
C GLU A 73 7.82 10.40 33.98
N TYR A 74 7.81 9.90 32.74
CA TYR A 74 6.59 9.53 32.02
C TYR A 74 6.55 8.06 31.60
N TYR A 75 5.36 7.48 31.67
CA TYR A 75 5.00 6.28 30.93
C TYR A 75 4.41 6.64 29.57
N TYR A 76 4.75 5.83 28.58
CA TYR A 76 4.27 5.92 27.20
C TYR A 76 3.16 4.88 27.00
N VAL A 77 1.98 5.34 26.59
CA VAL A 77 0.77 4.52 26.48
C VAL A 77 0.23 4.58 25.06
N PHE A 78 0.15 3.42 24.40
CA PHE A 78 -0.42 3.30 23.08
C PHE A 78 -1.95 3.19 23.18
N THR A 79 -2.66 4.05 22.43
CA THR A 79 -4.14 4.13 22.45
C THR A 79 -4.77 3.73 21.11
N PHE A 80 -4.10 2.82 20.39
CA PHE A 80 -4.57 2.31 19.11
C PHE A 80 -4.43 0.80 19.06
N VAL A 81 -5.19 0.16 18.17
CA VAL A 81 -5.04 -1.26 17.84
C VAL A 81 -4.89 -1.36 16.32
N GLY A 82 -3.86 -2.07 15.85
CA GLY A 82 -3.56 -2.19 14.43
C GLY A 82 -2.07 -2.35 14.14
N VAL A 83 -1.69 -2.13 12.88
CA VAL A 83 -0.29 -2.13 12.42
C VAL A 83 0.08 -0.73 12.00
N LEU A 84 1.23 -0.24 12.47
CA LEU A 84 1.76 1.08 12.13
C LEU A 84 3.23 0.96 11.70
N THR A 85 3.62 1.76 10.71
CA THR A 85 5.02 1.84 10.25
C THR A 85 5.57 3.24 10.46
N VAL A 86 6.71 3.36 11.15
CA VAL A 86 7.44 4.62 11.32
C VAL A 86 8.91 4.41 10.95
N GLY A 87 9.32 4.95 9.80
CA GLY A 87 10.63 4.66 9.23
C GLY A 87 10.79 3.15 9.00
N ASN A 88 11.80 2.54 9.65
CA ASN A 88 12.06 1.09 9.57
C ASN A 88 11.44 0.29 10.73
N ILE A 89 10.55 0.90 11.52
CA ILE A 89 9.92 0.25 12.67
C ILE A 89 8.47 -0.07 12.31
N VAL A 90 8.11 -1.34 12.47
CA VAL A 90 6.75 -1.86 12.36
C VAL A 90 6.24 -2.17 13.77
N ILE A 91 5.18 -1.47 14.17
CA ILE A 91 4.54 -1.61 15.48
C ILE A 91 3.22 -2.36 15.28
N LYS A 92 3.12 -3.55 15.89
CA LYS A 92 1.92 -4.39 15.88
C LYS A 92 1.22 -4.22 17.22
N CYS A 93 0.30 -3.25 17.30
CA CYS A 93 -0.40 -2.94 18.53
C CYS A 93 -1.64 -3.81 18.70
N PHE A 94 -1.63 -4.70 19.70
CA PHE A 94 -2.70 -5.66 19.95
C PHE A 94 -3.58 -5.22 21.14
N PRO A 95 -4.85 -5.65 21.19
CA PRO A 95 -5.81 -5.18 22.19
C PRO A 95 -5.39 -5.43 23.64
N LYS A 96 -5.80 -4.52 24.53
CA LYS A 96 -5.46 -4.56 25.97
C LYS A 96 -5.90 -5.84 26.70
N TYR A 97 -6.95 -6.52 26.24
CA TYR A 97 -7.49 -7.72 26.89
C TYR A 97 -6.61 -8.96 26.71
N LEU A 98 -5.63 -8.93 25.81
CA LEU A 98 -4.67 -10.03 25.62
C LEU A 98 -3.52 -9.90 26.63
N LEU A 99 -3.72 -10.41 27.85
CA LEU A 99 -2.76 -10.22 28.94
C LEU A 99 -1.58 -11.20 28.91
N THR A 100 -1.79 -12.42 28.41
CA THR A 100 -0.87 -13.56 28.62
C THR A 100 0.00 -13.89 27.40
N LYS A 101 -0.33 -13.39 26.21
CA LYS A 101 0.40 -13.70 24.97
C LYS A 101 1.38 -12.59 24.62
N LYS A 102 2.65 -12.97 24.40
CA LYS A 102 3.70 -12.02 23.98
C LYS A 102 3.61 -11.70 22.48
N ASN A 103 3.32 -12.70 21.65
CA ASN A 103 3.20 -12.57 20.19
C ASN A 103 1.85 -13.15 19.71
N PRO A 104 0.74 -12.39 19.80
CA PRO A 104 -0.59 -12.88 19.46
C PRO A 104 -0.87 -12.78 17.95
N LEU A 105 -0.24 -13.63 17.12
CA LEU A 105 -0.40 -13.61 15.66
C LEU A 105 -1.87 -13.86 15.23
N GLU A 106 -2.46 -14.95 15.71
CA GLU A 106 -3.81 -15.38 15.31
C GLU A 106 -4.89 -14.41 15.77
N GLU A 107 -4.76 -13.89 17.00
CA GLU A 107 -5.68 -12.86 17.48
C GLU A 107 -5.52 -11.56 16.69
N MET A 108 -4.29 -11.21 16.30
CA MET A 108 -4.06 -10.02 15.49
C MET A 108 -4.70 -10.15 14.10
N LYS A 109 -4.62 -11.32 13.46
CA LYS A 109 -5.34 -11.60 12.21
C LYS A 109 -6.85 -11.39 12.38
N GLN A 110 -7.42 -11.93 13.46
CA GLN A 110 -8.85 -11.79 13.75
C GLN A 110 -9.23 -10.31 13.98
N VAL A 111 -8.42 -9.58 14.75
CA VAL A 111 -8.64 -8.15 15.03
C VAL A 111 -8.59 -7.34 13.73
N LEU A 112 -7.59 -7.56 12.87
CA LEU A 112 -7.50 -6.86 11.60
C LEU A 112 -8.65 -7.18 10.65
N LYS A 113 -9.13 -8.44 10.62
CA LYS A 113 -10.34 -8.82 9.87
C LYS A 113 -11.57 -8.07 10.35
N VAL A 114 -11.73 -7.96 11.67
CA VAL A 114 -12.83 -7.18 12.28
C VAL A 114 -12.71 -5.71 11.90
N LEU A 115 -11.53 -5.10 12.08
CA LEU A 115 -11.29 -3.71 11.72
C LEU A 115 -11.59 -3.45 10.23
N ASN A 116 -11.12 -4.30 9.33
CA ASN A 116 -11.41 -4.19 7.89
C ASN A 116 -12.91 -4.29 7.58
N LYS A 117 -13.64 -5.17 8.27
CA LYS A 117 -15.10 -5.34 8.07
C LYS A 117 -15.92 -4.12 8.53
N TYR A 118 -15.54 -3.49 9.64
CA TYR A 118 -16.24 -2.33 10.16
C TYR A 118 -15.80 -1.03 9.46
N ASN A 119 -14.54 -0.95 9.04
CA ASN A 119 -13.96 0.21 8.35
C ASN A 119 -14.17 0.19 6.82
N SER A 120 -14.79 -0.86 6.26
CA SER A 120 -15.05 -0.97 4.81
C SER A 120 -16.01 0.11 4.26
N LYS A 121 -16.64 0.91 5.12
CA LYS A 121 -17.43 2.09 4.72
C LYS A 121 -16.66 3.42 4.79
N GLU A 122 -15.53 3.51 5.50
CA GLU A 122 -14.89 4.82 5.75
C GLU A 122 -13.35 4.87 5.60
N GLN A 123 -12.61 3.76 5.48
CA GLN A 123 -11.12 3.82 5.42
C GLN A 123 -10.46 3.06 4.26
N ILE A 124 -11.03 3.17 3.06
CA ILE A 124 -10.21 3.29 1.85
C ILE A 124 -9.90 4.80 1.60
N ILE A 125 -10.48 5.71 2.39
CA ILE A 125 -10.42 7.17 2.19
C ILE A 125 -9.70 7.84 3.38
N ASN A 126 -8.43 7.49 3.58
CA ASN A 126 -7.39 8.50 3.88
C ASN A 126 -6.24 8.35 2.88
N LEU A 127 -6.51 7.71 1.74
CA LEU A 127 -5.67 7.71 0.55
C LEU A 127 -5.94 9.00 -0.21
N PHE A 128 -5.10 10.00 0.03
CA PHE A 128 -4.93 11.24 -0.74
C PHE A 128 -6.16 12.14 -0.91
N ASN A 129 -6.23 13.21 -0.12
CA ASN A 129 -6.88 14.47 -0.53
C ASN A 129 -5.94 15.66 -0.26
N GLY A 130 -5.87 16.61 -1.22
CA GLY A 130 -5.39 18.00 -1.10
C GLY A 130 -5.65 18.58 0.29
N ASP A 131 -4.72 19.16 1.07
CA ASP A 131 -3.86 20.33 0.80
C ASP A 131 -2.50 20.24 1.55
N GLU A 132 -1.75 21.35 1.61
CA GLU A 132 -0.30 21.48 1.36
C GLU A 132 0.70 21.29 2.50
N GLU A 133 0.37 21.15 3.79
CA GLU A 133 1.44 21.34 4.81
C GLU A 133 1.73 20.19 5.78
N GLN A 134 0.94 19.10 5.84
CA GLN A 134 1.20 18.01 6.80
C GLN A 134 0.44 16.71 6.47
N ARG A 135 0.75 16.06 5.34
CA ARG A 135 0.24 14.69 5.09
C ARG A 135 1.25 13.67 5.58
N ALA A 136 0.87 12.93 6.62
CA ALA A 136 1.59 11.72 6.99
C ALA A 136 1.45 10.68 5.86
N PHE A 137 2.48 10.55 5.04
CA PHE A 137 2.61 9.51 4.03
C PHE A 137 2.50 8.12 4.68
N ASN A 138 1.40 7.39 4.42
CA ASN A 138 1.22 6.03 4.93
C ASN A 138 1.65 5.01 3.88
N LEU A 139 2.96 4.70 3.88
CA LEU A 139 3.57 3.74 2.98
C LEU A 139 2.91 2.35 3.05
N LEU A 140 2.55 1.89 4.24
CA LEU A 140 1.93 0.57 4.42
C LEU A 140 0.59 0.49 3.68
N SER A 141 -0.23 1.54 3.77
CA SER A 141 -1.51 1.59 3.06
C SER A 141 -1.34 1.53 1.54
N ILE A 142 -0.31 2.20 1.00
CA ILE A 142 0.01 2.17 -0.42
C ILE A 142 0.43 0.75 -0.85
N ILE A 143 1.33 0.13 -0.09
CA ILE A 143 1.79 -1.24 -0.33
C ILE A 143 0.61 -2.23 -0.33
N LEU A 144 -0.25 -2.16 0.69
CA LEU A 144 -1.43 -3.02 0.79
C LEU A 144 -2.40 -2.79 -0.37
N TYR A 145 -2.60 -1.54 -0.79
CA TYR A 145 -3.42 -1.23 -1.94
C TYR A 145 -2.89 -1.86 -3.24
N LEU A 146 -1.59 -1.73 -3.51
CA LEU A 146 -0.97 -2.29 -4.72
C LEU A 146 -1.08 -3.81 -4.77
N ILE A 147 -0.85 -4.48 -3.64
CA ILE A 147 -0.95 -5.95 -3.55
C ILE A 147 -2.41 -6.40 -3.74
N ASN A 148 -3.37 -5.73 -3.11
CA ASN A 148 -4.78 -6.07 -3.27
C ASN A 148 -5.27 -5.83 -4.71
N ASP A 149 -4.89 -4.70 -5.34
CA ASP A 149 -5.24 -4.46 -6.75
C ASP A 149 -4.66 -5.55 -7.67
N TYR A 150 -3.42 -5.97 -7.42
CA TYR A 150 -2.80 -7.07 -8.14
C TYR A 150 -3.52 -8.41 -7.93
N ASN A 151 -3.89 -8.75 -6.69
CA ASN A 151 -4.60 -10.01 -6.39
C ASN A 151 -6.00 -10.04 -7.00
N GLU A 152 -6.70 -8.90 -7.04
CA GLU A 152 -8.05 -8.81 -7.59
C GLU A 152 -8.06 -8.80 -9.12
N ASN A 153 -7.12 -8.08 -9.74
CA ASN A 153 -7.24 -7.71 -11.14
C ASN A 153 -6.00 -8.04 -11.99
N GLY A 154 -4.96 -8.63 -11.39
CA GLY A 154 -3.72 -9.01 -12.06
C GLY A 154 -2.82 -7.82 -12.44
N VAL A 155 -1.84 -8.12 -13.30
CA VAL A 155 -0.83 -7.17 -13.75
C VAL A 155 -1.46 -6.04 -14.58
N TYR A 156 -0.77 -4.91 -14.62
CA TYR A 156 -1.15 -3.81 -15.50
C TYR A 156 -0.91 -4.27 -16.94
N ILE A 157 -1.90 -4.14 -17.82
CA ILE A 157 -1.76 -4.53 -19.23
C ILE A 157 -2.26 -3.36 -20.08
N ASN A 158 -1.43 -2.90 -21.00
CA ASN A 158 -1.87 -2.02 -22.07
C ASN A 158 -2.36 -2.83 -23.25
N GLN A 159 -3.63 -2.64 -23.57
CA GLN A 159 -4.29 -3.22 -24.72
C GLN A 159 -4.37 -2.14 -25.79
N GLN A 160 -3.93 -2.47 -26.99
CA GLN A 160 -4.07 -1.61 -28.16
C GLN A 160 -4.96 -2.31 -29.17
N ASP A 161 -5.99 -1.61 -29.61
CA ASP A 161 -6.82 -2.06 -30.71
C ASP A 161 -6.09 -1.74 -32.01
N ILE A 162 -5.79 -2.77 -32.78
CA ILE A 162 -5.20 -2.68 -34.10
C ILE A 162 -6.21 -3.14 -35.15
N ILE A 163 -6.04 -2.63 -36.37
CA ILE A 163 -6.78 -3.12 -37.54
C ILE A 163 -5.87 -4.08 -38.27
N GLU A 164 -6.34 -5.31 -38.50
CA GLU A 164 -5.63 -6.33 -39.26
C GLU A 164 -6.47 -6.81 -40.44
N THR A 165 -5.81 -7.37 -41.46
CA THR A 165 -6.49 -7.87 -42.66
C THR A 165 -6.83 -9.36 -42.46
N ASN A 166 -8.11 -9.70 -42.59
CA ASN A 166 -8.67 -11.05 -42.44
C ASN A 166 -8.40 -11.68 -41.06
N GLY A 167 -8.49 -10.88 -40.00
CA GLY A 167 -8.43 -11.35 -38.62
C GLY A 167 -9.71 -12.05 -38.16
N GLU A 168 -9.68 -12.52 -36.91
CA GLU A 168 -10.80 -13.24 -36.29
C GLU A 168 -11.80 -12.32 -35.57
N GLY A 169 -11.48 -11.03 -35.43
CA GLY A 169 -12.33 -10.07 -34.73
C GLY A 169 -13.44 -9.45 -35.59
N GLU A 170 -14.01 -8.35 -35.11
CA GLU A 170 -15.16 -7.72 -35.76
C GLU A 170 -14.76 -7.07 -37.09
N ILE A 171 -15.54 -7.31 -38.15
CA ILE A 171 -15.31 -6.73 -39.47
C ILE A 171 -15.72 -5.25 -39.45
N LEU A 172 -14.74 -4.38 -39.70
CA LEU A 172 -14.94 -2.96 -39.94
C LEU A 172 -15.38 -2.75 -41.39
N TRP A 173 -16.69 -2.83 -41.65
CA TRP A 173 -17.23 -2.71 -43.02
C TRP A 173 -16.91 -1.38 -43.69
N ASP A 174 -16.93 -0.27 -42.95
CA ASP A 174 -16.61 1.04 -43.52
C ASP A 174 -15.15 1.10 -44.02
N ASN A 175 -14.19 0.63 -43.22
CA ASN A 175 -12.79 0.53 -43.62
C ASN A 175 -12.63 -0.47 -44.78
N THR A 176 -13.25 -1.64 -44.67
CA THR A 176 -13.21 -2.68 -45.71
C THR A 176 -13.69 -2.13 -47.07
N ILE A 177 -14.82 -1.42 -47.10
CA ILE A 177 -15.40 -0.88 -48.32
C ILE A 177 -14.54 0.25 -48.91
N ASN A 178 -13.97 1.10 -48.07
CA ASN A 178 -13.23 2.29 -48.50
C ASN A 178 -11.76 2.02 -48.83
N GLU A 179 -11.12 1.07 -48.14
CA GLU A 179 -9.67 0.83 -48.21
C GLU A 179 -9.30 -0.41 -49.03
N THR A 180 -10.24 -1.30 -49.34
CA THR A 180 -9.97 -2.53 -50.09
C THR A 180 -10.75 -2.63 -51.39
N PHE A 181 -10.33 -3.53 -52.29
CA PHE A 181 -10.96 -3.71 -53.59
C PHE A 181 -12.04 -4.78 -53.58
N ALA A 182 -13.23 -4.43 -54.07
CA ALA A 182 -14.29 -5.39 -54.32
C ALA A 182 -14.11 -6.09 -55.67
N ILE A 183 -14.28 -7.42 -55.70
CA ILE A 183 -14.49 -8.17 -56.93
C ILE A 183 -15.97 -8.16 -57.27
N ILE A 184 -16.33 -7.69 -58.46
CA ILE A 184 -17.72 -7.63 -58.90
C ILE A 184 -18.06 -8.89 -59.69
N SER A 185 -19.06 -9.64 -59.21
CA SER A 185 -19.63 -10.78 -59.92
C SER A 185 -21.15 -10.71 -59.86
N ASN A 186 -21.83 -10.84 -61.01
CA ASN A 186 -23.29 -10.70 -61.13
C ASN A 186 -23.85 -9.42 -60.50
N ASN A 187 -23.16 -8.28 -60.71
CA ASN A 187 -23.53 -6.97 -60.16
C ASN A 187 -23.59 -6.94 -58.61
N ARG A 188 -22.84 -7.83 -57.95
CA ARG A 188 -22.65 -7.87 -56.49
C ARG A 188 -21.16 -7.76 -56.14
N PRO A 189 -20.80 -6.88 -55.20
CA PRO A 189 -19.42 -6.76 -54.72
C PRO A 189 -19.08 -7.89 -53.72
N PHE A 190 -17.88 -8.46 -53.86
CA PHE A 190 -17.30 -9.42 -52.93
C PHE A 190 -15.95 -8.90 -52.43
N TYR A 191 -15.79 -8.80 -51.12
CA TYR A 191 -14.56 -8.37 -50.47
C TYR A 191 -13.81 -9.61 -49.96
N ILE A 192 -12.56 -9.79 -50.40
CA ILE A 192 -11.69 -10.90 -50.00
C ILE A 192 -10.73 -10.47 -48.88
N GLU A 193 -10.43 -9.18 -48.82
CA GLU A 193 -9.60 -8.57 -47.78
C GLU A 193 -10.52 -7.78 -46.85
N LEU A 194 -10.89 -8.39 -45.74
CA LEU A 194 -11.71 -7.76 -44.70
C LEU A 194 -10.79 -7.04 -43.71
N GLN A 195 -11.09 -5.80 -43.37
CA GLN A 195 -10.42 -5.11 -42.26
C GLN A 195 -11.15 -5.49 -40.97
N THR A 196 -10.44 -6.07 -40.02
CA THR A 196 -11.01 -6.57 -38.74
C THR A 196 -10.29 -5.95 -37.56
N THR A 197 -11.01 -5.71 -36.46
CA THR A 197 -10.41 -5.27 -35.19
C THR A 197 -9.74 -6.43 -34.50
N ASN A 198 -8.57 -6.20 -33.91
CA ASN A 198 -7.92 -7.12 -33.00
C ASN A 198 -7.34 -6.34 -31.82
N THR A 199 -7.37 -6.92 -30.62
CA THR A 199 -6.82 -6.29 -29.43
C THR A 199 -5.52 -7.02 -29.06
N VAL A 200 -4.39 -6.34 -29.24
CA VAL A 200 -3.07 -6.89 -28.90
C VAL A 200 -2.62 -6.33 -27.56
N SER A 201 -2.13 -7.22 -26.69
CA SER A 201 -1.45 -6.87 -25.45
C SER A 201 0.06 -7.08 -25.58
N ASP A 202 0.85 -6.09 -25.17
CA ASP A 202 2.30 -6.23 -25.09
C ASP A 202 2.72 -6.61 -23.66
N ASP A 203 3.12 -7.87 -23.48
CA ASP A 203 3.62 -8.38 -22.21
C ASP A 203 4.98 -7.78 -21.81
N MET A 204 5.71 -7.19 -22.77
CA MET A 204 6.98 -6.51 -22.57
C MET A 204 6.81 -4.99 -22.42
N ASP A 205 5.57 -4.51 -22.35
CA ASP A 205 5.28 -3.10 -22.12
C ASP A 205 5.97 -2.59 -20.85
N TYR A 206 6.46 -1.35 -20.94
CA TYR A 206 7.23 -0.70 -19.89
C TYR A 206 6.45 -0.64 -18.56
N PHE A 207 5.15 -0.31 -18.60
CA PHE A 207 4.34 -0.14 -17.39
C PHE A 207 3.91 -1.49 -16.81
N THR A 208 3.68 -2.49 -17.66
CA THR A 208 3.49 -3.89 -17.24
C THR A 208 4.70 -4.36 -16.41
N ARG A 209 5.91 -4.19 -16.94
CA ARG A 209 7.16 -4.59 -16.27
C ARG A 209 7.42 -3.78 -15.00
N LEU A 210 7.22 -2.46 -15.06
CA LEU A 210 7.39 -1.58 -13.90
C LEU A 210 6.43 -1.97 -12.76
N HIS A 211 5.16 -2.25 -13.08
CA HIS A 211 4.19 -2.69 -12.09
C HIS A 211 4.61 -4.02 -11.44
N ARG A 212 5.08 -4.99 -12.24
CA ARG A 212 5.61 -6.27 -11.70
C ARG A 212 6.78 -6.06 -10.74
N CYS A 213 7.71 -5.18 -11.10
CA CYS A 213 8.85 -4.80 -10.26
C CYS A 213 8.37 -4.21 -8.93
N ILE A 214 7.49 -3.21 -8.96
CA ILE A 214 7.02 -2.52 -7.76
C ILE A 214 6.23 -3.46 -6.83
N VAL A 215 5.35 -4.31 -7.38
CA VAL A 215 4.60 -5.30 -6.58
C VAL A 215 5.54 -6.27 -5.88
N THR A 216 6.57 -6.75 -6.58
CA THR A 216 7.59 -7.65 -6.01
C THR A 216 8.37 -6.96 -4.89
N GLU A 217 8.80 -5.71 -5.10
CA GLU A 217 9.48 -4.93 -4.05
C GLU A 217 8.56 -4.68 -2.84
N CYS A 218 7.28 -4.39 -3.06
CA CYS A 218 6.29 -4.21 -2.03
C CYS A 218 6.11 -5.48 -1.18
N CYS A 219 6.00 -6.64 -1.83
CA CYS A 219 5.91 -7.92 -1.15
C CYS A 219 7.18 -8.21 -0.32
N ASN A 220 8.37 -7.96 -0.89
CA ASN A 220 9.64 -8.10 -0.19
C ASN A 220 9.74 -7.20 1.06
N LYS A 221 9.24 -5.96 0.99
CA LYS A 221 9.17 -5.06 2.16
C LYS A 221 8.25 -5.61 3.25
N LEU A 222 7.08 -6.13 2.89
CA LEU A 222 6.17 -6.77 3.86
C LEU A 222 6.78 -8.03 4.47
N LYS A 223 7.51 -8.82 3.68
CA LYS A 223 8.22 -10.02 4.13
C LYS A 223 9.27 -9.68 5.17
N GLN A 224 10.11 -8.67 4.92
CA GLN A 224 11.09 -8.16 5.87
C GLN A 224 10.45 -7.63 7.16
N GLY A 225 9.27 -7.01 7.06
CA GLY A 225 8.48 -6.56 8.21
C GLY A 225 7.72 -7.67 8.95
N GLY A 226 7.76 -8.92 8.49
CA GLY A 226 6.95 -10.02 9.03
C GLY A 226 5.45 -9.70 9.02
N LEU A 227 4.99 -9.07 7.93
CA LEU A 227 3.61 -8.61 7.75
C LEU A 227 2.79 -9.53 6.84
N LEU A 228 3.43 -10.32 5.98
CA LEU A 228 2.74 -11.27 5.08
C LEU A 228 1.80 -12.19 5.85
N GLU A 229 2.29 -12.81 6.93
CA GLU A 229 1.50 -13.71 7.77
C GLU A 229 0.31 -13.00 8.44
N ILE A 230 0.48 -11.74 8.85
CA ILE A 230 -0.56 -10.99 9.57
C ILE A 230 -1.70 -10.58 8.63
N PHE A 231 -1.36 -10.19 7.40
CA PHE A 231 -2.32 -9.79 6.40
C PHE A 231 -2.81 -10.95 5.54
N GLU A 232 -2.33 -12.18 5.78
CA GLU A 232 -2.65 -13.38 4.99
C GLU A 232 -2.36 -13.19 3.50
N ILE A 233 -1.23 -12.54 3.20
CA ILE A 233 -0.76 -12.26 1.84
C ILE A 233 0.22 -13.37 1.43
N GLU A 234 0.02 -13.92 0.23
CA GLU A 234 0.95 -14.88 -0.39
C GLU A 234 2.24 -14.19 -0.83
N ASP A 235 3.34 -14.95 -0.88
CA ASP A 235 4.63 -14.43 -1.35
C ASP A 235 4.57 -14.24 -2.88
N ILE A 236 4.60 -12.98 -3.32
CA ILE A 236 4.48 -12.58 -4.73
C ILE A 236 5.87 -12.21 -5.24
N ASN A 237 6.42 -13.04 -6.11
CA ASN A 237 7.67 -12.78 -6.82
C ASN A 237 7.47 -12.93 -8.32
N ILE A 238 7.21 -11.82 -9.00
CA ILE A 238 6.81 -11.78 -10.42
C ILE A 238 7.80 -11.06 -11.32
N SER A 239 8.88 -10.51 -10.74
CA SER A 239 9.93 -9.79 -11.47
C SER A 239 11.29 -10.02 -10.82
N GLU A 240 12.30 -10.25 -11.64
CA GLU A 240 13.71 -10.24 -11.22
C GLU A 240 14.37 -8.86 -11.45
N GLU A 241 13.68 -7.95 -12.14
CA GLU A 241 14.15 -6.60 -12.44
C GLU A 241 14.14 -5.71 -11.19
N CYS A 242 15.07 -4.77 -11.12
CA CYS A 242 15.13 -3.71 -10.11
C CYS A 242 14.58 -2.40 -10.67
N ILE A 243 14.18 -1.47 -9.80
CA ILE A 243 13.70 -0.14 -10.22
C ILE A 243 14.71 0.61 -11.12
N TYR A 244 16.01 0.38 -10.93
CA TYR A 244 17.09 1.00 -11.71
C TYR A 244 17.15 0.52 -13.17
N ASP A 245 16.54 -0.64 -13.48
CA ASP A 245 16.48 -1.16 -14.85
C ASP A 245 15.50 -0.36 -15.73
N PHE A 246 14.64 0.47 -15.11
CA PHE A 246 13.65 1.31 -15.78
C PHE A 246 14.12 2.74 -16.06
N GLY A 247 15.28 3.13 -15.54
CA GLY A 247 15.85 4.47 -15.67
C GLY A 247 16.02 5.17 -14.32
N ASP A 248 16.33 6.47 -14.36
CA ASP A 248 16.35 7.30 -13.15
C ASP A 248 14.92 7.65 -12.71
N ILE A 249 14.79 8.13 -11.48
CA ILE A 249 13.49 8.44 -10.87
C ILE A 249 12.73 9.48 -11.72
N ASP A 250 13.44 10.50 -12.21
CA ASP A 250 12.85 11.56 -13.04
C ASP A 250 12.31 11.02 -14.37
N TYR A 251 13.04 10.09 -15.01
CA TYR A 251 12.55 9.42 -16.22
C TYR A 251 11.32 8.56 -15.94
N ILE A 252 11.31 7.79 -14.86
CA ILE A 252 10.17 6.95 -14.47
C ILE A 252 8.93 7.83 -14.24
N LEU A 253 9.07 8.93 -13.47
CA LEU A 253 7.99 9.87 -13.20
C LEU A 253 7.46 10.52 -14.49
N TYR A 254 8.36 10.96 -15.37
CA TYR A 254 7.99 11.52 -16.67
C TYR A 254 7.18 10.53 -17.51
N ARG A 255 7.63 9.25 -17.57
CA ARG A 255 6.94 8.19 -18.31
C ARG A 255 5.54 7.91 -17.73
N LEU A 256 5.43 7.80 -16.41
CA LEU A 256 4.16 7.60 -15.72
C LEU A 256 3.18 8.75 -15.99
N GLN A 257 3.65 9.99 -15.93
CA GLN A 257 2.81 11.16 -16.21
C GLN A 257 2.32 11.16 -17.68
N ARG A 258 3.18 10.77 -18.62
CA ARG A 258 2.80 10.66 -20.03
C ARG A 258 1.72 9.60 -20.24
N GLU A 259 1.87 8.45 -19.60
CA GLU A 259 0.87 7.36 -19.67
C GLU A 259 -0.45 7.76 -19.03
N LEU A 260 -0.39 8.46 -17.89
CA LEU A 260 -1.57 8.94 -17.20
C LEU A 260 -2.42 9.89 -18.07
N ASN A 261 -1.77 10.68 -18.94
CA ASN A 261 -2.46 11.60 -19.84
C ASN A 261 -3.19 10.92 -21.00
N VAL A 262 -2.79 9.70 -21.37
CA VAL A 262 -3.43 8.93 -22.46
C VAL A 262 -4.36 7.83 -21.94
N GLN A 263 -4.32 7.55 -20.64
CA GLN A 263 -5.09 6.49 -20.02
C GLN A 263 -6.43 7.02 -19.50
N PHE A 264 -7.54 6.46 -20.00
CA PHE A 264 -8.91 6.87 -19.61
C PHE A 264 -9.59 5.90 -18.64
N VAL A 265 -9.03 4.70 -18.45
CA VAL A 265 -9.59 3.70 -17.53
C VAL A 265 -9.31 4.11 -16.08
N THR A 266 -10.36 4.34 -15.28
CA THR A 266 -10.27 4.84 -13.89
C THR A 266 -9.36 3.99 -13.01
N ARG A 267 -9.46 2.66 -13.07
CA ARG A 267 -8.58 1.74 -12.33
C ARG A 267 -7.10 1.99 -12.67
N LYS A 268 -6.79 2.02 -13.97
CA LYS A 268 -5.42 2.20 -14.46
C LYS A 268 -4.86 3.57 -14.08
N GLN A 269 -5.66 4.62 -14.16
CA GLN A 269 -5.27 5.95 -13.68
C GLN A 269 -4.94 5.95 -12.19
N ARG A 270 -5.76 5.29 -11.36
CA ARG A 270 -5.53 5.20 -9.92
C ARG A 270 -4.25 4.41 -9.61
N LEU A 271 -4.03 3.30 -10.30
CA LEU A 271 -2.82 2.50 -10.15
C LEU A 271 -1.57 3.31 -10.53
N LEU A 272 -1.56 3.93 -11.71
CA LEU A 272 -0.44 4.77 -12.18
C LEU A 272 -0.14 5.96 -11.27
N LYS A 273 -1.15 6.56 -10.63
CA LYS A 273 -0.96 7.62 -9.63
C LYS A 273 -0.37 7.12 -8.31
N THR A 274 -0.49 5.82 -8.04
CA THR A 274 -0.04 5.20 -6.80
C THR A 274 1.36 4.62 -6.90
N LEU A 275 1.77 4.19 -8.10
CA LEU A 275 3.16 3.83 -8.44
C LEU A 275 4.06 5.06 -8.39
#